data_AF-A0A7V9PVL6-F1
#
_entry.id   AF-A0A7V9PVL6-F1
#
_cell.length_a   1.000
_cell.length_b   1.000
_cell.length_c   1.000
_cell.angle_alpha   90.00
_cell.angle_beta   90.00
_cell.angle_gamma   90.00
#
_symmetry.space_group_name_H-M   'P 1'
#
loop_
_entity.id
_entity.type
_entity.pdbx_description
1 polymer ?
#
loop_
_entity_poly.entity_id
_entity_poly.type
_entity_poly.pdbx_seq_one_letter_code
_entity_poly.pdbx_strand_id
1 'polypeptide(L)'
;MPDEPTQLPLRRHVRAEQVADLDAGLLPAAEAATVAAHLGDCVACRQLRTDVRADLAALGRLLADTVADPVPPMPAAVAERLDAAINA
;
A
#
# COMPACT_ATOMS: atom_id res chain seq x y z
N MET A 1 16.17 -16.56 21.42
CA MET A 1 16.30 -16.15 20.01
C MET A 1 14.91 -16.25 19.41
N PRO A 2 14.19 -15.15 19.13
CA PRO A 2 12.93 -15.26 18.42
C PRO A 2 13.22 -15.67 16.97
N ASP A 3 12.45 -16.65 16.48
CA ASP A 3 12.55 -17.24 15.15
C ASP A 3 12.49 -16.18 14.04
N GLU A 4 13.42 -16.29 13.09
CA GLU A 4 13.44 -15.56 11.82
C GLU A 4 12.22 -16.01 10.97
N PRO A 5 11.42 -15.09 10.38
CA PRO A 5 10.27 -15.50 9.60
C PRO A 5 10.74 -16.19 8.32
N THR A 6 10.73 -17.52 8.36
CA THR A 6 11.03 -18.38 7.21
C THR A 6 9.95 -18.15 6.15
N GLN A 7 10.34 -17.51 5.06
CA GLN A 7 9.50 -17.28 3.89
C GLN A 7 9.24 -18.62 3.18
N LEU A 8 8.12 -19.26 3.54
CA LEU A 8 7.60 -20.42 2.81
C LEU A 8 6.93 -19.96 1.50
N PRO A 9 7.08 -20.71 0.40
CA PRO A 9 6.29 -20.46 -0.82
C PRO A 9 4.80 -20.56 -0.49
N LEU A 10 4.03 -19.55 -0.91
CA LEU A 10 2.59 -19.43 -0.65
C LEU A 10 1.80 -20.55 -1.36
N ARG A 11 1.71 -21.72 -0.73
CA ARG A 11 0.77 -22.79 -1.11
C ARG A 11 -0.68 -22.46 -0.74
N ARG A 12 -0.90 -21.33 -0.06
CA ARG A 12 -2.19 -20.81 0.39
C ARG A 12 -2.37 -19.39 -0.13
N HIS A 13 -3.63 -18.94 -0.22
CA HIS A 13 -3.95 -17.56 -0.56
C HIS A 13 -3.31 -16.56 0.43
N VAL A 14 -3.01 -15.36 -0.07
CA VAL A 14 -2.48 -14.25 0.74
C VAL A 14 -3.57 -13.68 1.63
N ARG A 15 -3.17 -13.12 2.78
CA ARG A 15 -4.09 -12.43 3.69
C ARG A 15 -4.31 -10.99 3.24
N ALA A 16 -5.43 -10.40 3.64
CA ALA A 16 -5.78 -9.02 3.30
C ALA A 16 -4.72 -8.02 3.81
N GLU A 17 -4.17 -8.24 5.01
CA GLU A 17 -3.13 -7.40 5.59
C GLU A 17 -1.85 -7.43 4.74
N GLN A 18 -1.44 -8.60 4.26
CA GLN A 18 -0.25 -8.71 3.39
C GLN A 18 -0.45 -8.01 2.05
N VAL A 19 -1.68 -7.98 1.54
CA VAL A 19 -2.01 -7.25 0.31
C VAL A 19 -1.96 -5.75 0.55
N ALA A 20 -2.53 -5.27 1.67
CA ALA A 20 -2.45 -3.87 2.07
C ALA A 20 -1.00 -3.43 2.29
N ASP A 21 -0.21 -4.24 3.01
CA ASP A 21 1.21 -3.97 3.27
C ASP A 21 2.04 -3.97 1.98
N LEU A 22 1.72 -4.86 1.01
CA LEU A 22 2.36 -4.84 -0.30
C LEU A 22 2.07 -3.53 -1.04
N ASP A 23 0.80 -3.12 -1.09
CA ASP A 23 0.39 -1.88 -1.77
C ASP A 23 0.95 -0.63 -1.09
N ALA A 24 1.11 -0.65 0.24
CA ALA A 24 1.73 0.41 1.01
C ALA A 24 3.28 0.38 0.98
N GLY A 25 3.88 -0.64 0.37
CA GLY A 25 5.35 -0.79 0.31
C GLY A 25 5.99 -1.11 1.67
N LEU A 26 5.24 -1.71 2.60
CA LEU A 26 5.67 -1.99 3.97
C LEU A 26 6.23 -3.41 4.15
N LEU A 27 6.04 -4.30 3.17
CA LEU A 27 6.59 -5.64 3.22
C LEU A 27 8.11 -5.66 3.03
N PRO A 28 8.83 -6.56 3.72
CA PRO A 28 10.23 -6.87 3.39
C PRO A 28 10.37 -7.30 1.92
N ALA A 29 11.43 -6.87 1.26
CA ALA A 29 11.59 -7.04 -0.20
C ALA A 29 11.37 -8.48 -0.70
N ALA A 30 11.87 -9.48 0.04
CA ALA A 30 11.72 -10.88 -0.34
C ALA A 30 10.28 -11.42 -0.14
N GLU A 31 9.54 -10.91 0.86
CA GLU A 31 8.12 -11.22 1.03
C GLU A 31 7.29 -10.51 -0.05
N ALA A 32 7.58 -9.24 -0.32
CA ALA A 32 6.92 -8.48 -1.38
C ALA A 32 7.03 -9.16 -2.74
N ALA A 33 8.22 -9.65 -3.11
CA ALA A 33 8.44 -10.40 -4.34
C ALA A 33 7.60 -11.69 -4.39
N THR A 34 7.51 -12.41 -3.27
CA THR A 34 6.73 -13.65 -3.16
C THR A 34 5.23 -13.41 -3.30
N VAL A 35 4.70 -12.39 -2.61
CA VAL A 35 3.29 -11.99 -2.67
C VAL A 35 2.95 -11.46 -4.07
N ALA A 36 3.81 -10.64 -4.66
CA ALA A 36 3.62 -10.12 -6.01
C ALA A 36 3.60 -11.23 -7.07
N ALA A 37 4.50 -12.22 -6.98
CA ALA A 37 4.49 -13.38 -7.86
C ALA A 37 3.17 -14.16 -7.73
N HIS A 38 2.71 -14.43 -6.51
CA HIS A 38 1.44 -15.13 -6.28
C HIS A 38 0.23 -14.37 -6.85
N LEU A 39 0.21 -13.04 -6.74
CA LEU A 39 -0.83 -12.19 -7.33
C LEU A 39 -0.81 -12.22 -8.87
N GLY A 40 0.36 -12.43 -9.48
CA GLY A 40 0.49 -12.65 -10.92
C GLY A 40 -0.29 -13.88 -11.40
N ASP A 41 -0.31 -14.95 -10.61
CA ASP A 41 -0.86 -16.24 -11.03
C ASP A 41 -2.25 -16.53 -10.44
N CYS A 42 -2.59 -15.99 -9.28
CA CYS A 42 -3.82 -16.33 -8.55
C CYS A 42 -4.94 -15.29 -8.74
N VAL A 43 -5.99 -15.66 -9.48
CA VAL A 43 -7.19 -14.82 -9.73
C VAL A 43 -7.88 -14.39 -8.43
N ALA A 44 -8.07 -15.32 -7.48
CA ALA A 44 -8.75 -15.03 -6.22
C ALA A 44 -8.01 -13.96 -5.40
N CYS A 45 -6.68 -14.02 -5.36
CA CYS A 45 -5.87 -13.04 -4.65
C CYS A 45 -5.82 -11.68 -5.38
N ARG A 46 -5.94 -11.65 -6.71
CA ARG A 46 -6.14 -10.39 -7.44
C ARG A 46 -7.48 -9.74 -7.11
N GLN A 47 -8.54 -10.55 -7.02
CA GLN A 47 -9.85 -10.03 -6.61
C GLN A 47 -9.79 -9.45 -5.20
N LEU A 48 -9.20 -10.19 -4.25
CA LEU A 48 -8.95 -9.69 -2.90
C LEU A 48 -8.22 -8.34 -2.90
N ARG A 49 -7.19 -8.15 -3.74
CA ARG A 49 -6.47 -6.87 -3.86
C ARG A 49 -7.35 -5.75 -4.41
N THR A 50 -8.21 -6.04 -5.37
CA THR A 50 -9.20 -5.07 -5.85
C THR A 50 -10.14 -4.64 -4.73
N ASP A 51 -10.65 -5.61 -3.96
CA ASP A 51 -11.60 -5.35 -2.87
C ASP A 51 -10.95 -4.52 -1.75
N VAL A 52 -9.75 -4.92 -1.30
CA VAL A 52 -8.96 -4.18 -0.29
C VAL A 52 -8.70 -2.73 -0.73
N ARG A 53 -8.35 -2.51 -2.00
CA ARG A 53 -8.16 -1.16 -2.54
C ARG A 53 -9.44 -0.34 -2.54
N ALA A 54 -10.57 -0.95 -2.87
CA ALA A 54 -11.86 -0.28 -2.85
C ALA A 54 -12.25 0.15 -1.44
N ASP A 55 -12.06 -0.72 -0.45
CA ASP A 55 -12.34 -0.46 0.96
C ASP A 55 -11.43 0.65 1.51
N LEU A 56 -10.12 0.58 1.25
CA LEU A 56 -9.17 1.62 1.68
C LEU A 56 -9.47 2.98 1.03
N ALA A 57 -9.86 3.00 -0.25
CA ALA A 57 -10.26 4.24 -0.91
C ALA A 57 -11.55 4.82 -0.31
N ALA A 58 -12.50 3.96 0.08
CA ALA A 58 -13.73 4.39 0.75
C ALA A 58 -13.44 4.96 2.15
N LEU A 59 -12.59 4.31 2.93
CA LEU A 59 -12.13 4.82 4.22
C LEU A 59 -11.38 6.14 4.06
N GLY A 60 -10.52 6.27 3.05
CA GLY A 60 -9.81 7.52 2.76
C GLY A 60 -10.75 8.70 2.49
N ARG A 61 -11.84 8.47 1.74
CA ARG A 61 -12.88 9.50 1.52
C ARG A 61 -13.60 9.85 2.82
N LEU A 62 -14.02 8.84 3.59
CA LEU A 62 -14.68 9.07 4.88
C LEU A 62 -13.79 9.88 5.83
N LEU A 63 -12.49 9.57 5.88
CA LEU A 63 -11.53 10.32 6.68
C LEU A 63 -11.39 11.77 6.16
N ALA A 64 -11.30 11.97 4.85
CA ALA A 64 -11.26 13.31 4.28
C ALA A 64 -12.52 14.14 4.60
N ASP A 65 -13.69 13.51 4.59
CA ASP A 65 -14.97 14.18 4.90
C ASP A 65 -15.16 14.46 6.40
N THR A 66 -14.50 13.69 7.27
CA THR A 66 -14.63 13.81 8.75
C THR A 66 -13.59 14.71 9.38
N VAL A 67 -12.43 14.92 8.73
CA VAL A 67 -11.41 15.87 9.20
C VAL A 67 -11.93 17.29 8.97
N ALA A 68 -12.55 17.86 10.01
CA ALA A 68 -13.10 19.22 9.99
C ALA A 68 -12.02 20.32 9.94
N ASP A 69 -10.80 19.99 10.34
CA ASP A 69 -9.68 20.93 10.31
C ASP A 69 -9.09 20.98 8.90
N PRO A 70 -9.16 22.12 8.20
CA PRO A 70 -8.52 22.23 6.89
C PRO A 70 -7.02 21.98 7.05
N VAL A 71 -6.51 21.03 6.26
CA VAL A 71 -5.07 20.79 6.17
C VAL A 71 -4.41 22.12 5.80
N PRO A 72 -3.46 22.63 6.62
CA PRO A 72 -2.80 23.88 6.31
C PRO A 72 -2.14 23.77 4.93
N PRO A 73 -2.19 24.83 4.11
CA PRO A 73 -1.60 24.80 2.79
C PRO A 73 -0.10 24.51 2.88
N MET A 74 0.42 23.83 1.85
CA MET A 74 1.86 23.60 1.73
C MET A 74 2.61 24.94 1.76
N PRO A 75 3.73 25.06 2.51
CA PRO A 75 4.53 26.28 2.50
C PRO A 75 5.04 26.61 1.09
N ALA A 76 4.93 27.88 0.67
CA ALA A 76 5.28 28.32 -0.68
C ALA A 76 6.71 27.92 -1.09
N ALA A 77 7.69 28.10 -0.19
CA ALA A 77 9.07 27.71 -0.45
C ALA A 77 9.26 26.20 -0.72
N VAL A 78 8.37 25.35 -0.19
CA VAL A 78 8.37 23.91 -0.49
C VAL A 78 7.74 23.65 -1.85
N ALA A 79 6.61 24.29 -2.14
CA ALA A 79 5.95 24.19 -3.44
C ALA A 79 6.88 24.63 -4.60
N GLU A 80 7.55 25.78 -4.46
CA GLU A 80 8.51 26.29 -5.44
C GLU A 80 9.68 25.32 -5.68
N ARG A 81 10.20 24.70 -4.62
CA ARG A 81 11.26 23.69 -4.72
C ARG A 81 10.79 22.42 -5.45
N LEU A 82 9.53 22.01 -5.24
CA LEU A 82 8.95 20.87 -5.95
C LEU A 82 8.73 21.20 -7.42
N ASP A 83 8.17 22.36 -7.73
CA ASP A 83 7.93 22.82 -9.10
C ASP A 83 9.25 22.93 -9.87
N ALA A 84 10.29 23.48 -9.26
CA ALA A 84 11.62 23.55 -9.86
C ALA A 84 12.20 22.15 -10.13
N ALA A 85 12.03 21.19 -9.22
CA ALA A 85 12.55 19.84 -9.37
C ALA A 85 11.83 19.01 -10.44
N ILE A 86 10.52 19.21 -10.63
CA ILE A 86 9.73 18.51 -11.65
C ILE A 86 10.04 19.03 -13.06
N ASN A 87 10.37 20.32 -13.18
CA ASN A 87 10.65 20.98 -14.46
C ASN A 87 12.16 21.04 -14.81
N ALA A 88 13.03 20.44 -14.00
CA ALA A 88 14.49 20.36 -14.24
C ALA A 88 14.86 19.16 -15.12
#